data_AF-A0A1R4HR54-F1
#
_entry.id   AF-A0A1R4HR54-F1
#
_cell.length_a   1.000
_cell.length_b   1.000
_cell.length_c   1.000
_cell.angle_alpha   90.00
_cell.angle_beta   90.00
_cell.angle_gamma   90.00
#
_symmetry.space_group_name_H-M   'P 1'
#
loop_
_entity.id
_entity.type
_entity.pdbx_description
1 polymer ?
#
loop_
_entity_poly.entity_id
_entity_poly.type
_entity_poly.pdbx_seq_one_letter_code
_entity_poly.pdbx_strand_id
1 'polypeptide(L)'
;MQPEPHEREHYTRFDEIASELLNLKTAESVSYADLVRRITEQRLARGVDPATAAPARSTIYDAFRVGRVRVDVALVRDIVLALGATDVEADGWVERCRDAQRPIIPALAPGGHTPKPAIQVEQSTRFAVLRAGYPRGFLVPFLLGCIILNFAGDITGRALGVPVYLDMIGTAVAALVLGPWWGVGIALLSNLATLPIAQGHSLSLVLVAITGALVWGYGVRKFNMGRDFSRFFLLALTAAVMCSLVAVPILMLQFGGGNGHAGDQIWQRFTDAGVPLVLAVFFSNITTSVMDKLLSSFIALAVFAGLHSKFGIPADHLPLVGRLGAEPRGPGVSAALSAG
;
A
#
# COMPACT_ATOMS: atom_id res chain seq x y z
N MET A 1 -32.76 10.33 -35.24
CA MET A 1 -31.63 10.87 -34.45
C MET A 1 -30.72 9.68 -34.16
N GLN A 2 -29.66 9.53 -34.95
CA GLN A 2 -28.67 8.47 -34.75
C GLN A 2 -27.73 8.89 -33.63
N PRO A 3 -27.31 8.00 -32.72
CA PRO A 3 -26.37 8.34 -31.67
C PRO A 3 -24.97 8.55 -32.27
N GLU A 4 -24.28 9.56 -31.77
CA GLU A 4 -22.97 10.04 -32.20
C GLU A 4 -21.83 9.02 -31.92
N PRO A 5 -20.71 9.02 -32.69
CA PRO A 5 -19.75 7.92 -32.70
C PRO A 5 -18.76 7.84 -31.51
N HIS A 6 -18.88 8.72 -30.52
CA HIS A 6 -17.88 8.89 -29.44
C HIS A 6 -18.31 8.37 -28.06
N GLU A 7 -19.48 7.72 -27.95
CA GLU A 7 -19.94 7.00 -26.74
C GLU A 7 -19.78 5.47 -26.83
N ARG A 8 -18.88 4.97 -27.69
CA ARG A 8 -18.45 3.57 -27.56
C ARG A 8 -17.51 3.48 -26.36
N GLU A 9 -18.11 3.12 -25.22
CA GLU A 9 -17.45 2.61 -24.02
C GLU A 9 -16.18 1.83 -24.41
N HIS A 10 -15.06 2.15 -23.76
CA HIS A 10 -13.78 1.50 -23.99
C HIS A 10 -13.84 0.07 -23.41
N TYR A 11 -14.64 -0.81 -24.02
CA TYR A 11 -14.59 -2.24 -23.81
C TYR A 11 -13.19 -2.69 -24.23
N THR A 12 -12.41 -3.17 -23.27
CA THR A 12 -11.19 -3.87 -23.62
C THR A 12 -11.57 -5.14 -24.38
N ARG A 13 -10.72 -5.66 -25.28
CA ARG A 13 -10.93 -6.97 -25.95
C ARG A 13 -11.23 -8.10 -24.95
N PHE A 14 -10.84 -7.91 -23.69
CA PHE A 14 -11.11 -8.82 -22.60
C PHE A 14 -12.57 -8.74 -22.08
N ASP A 15 -13.19 -7.57 -22.10
CA ASP A 15 -14.57 -7.38 -21.66
C ASP A 15 -15.58 -8.05 -22.60
N GLU A 16 -15.26 -8.11 -23.89
CA GLU A 16 -16.01 -8.88 -24.89
C GLU A 16 -15.97 -10.39 -24.55
N ILE A 17 -14.77 -10.92 -24.28
CA ILE A 17 -14.58 -12.34 -23.91
C ILE A 17 -15.34 -12.68 -22.61
N ALA A 18 -15.26 -11.83 -21.59
CA ALA A 18 -15.96 -12.05 -20.32
C ALA A 18 -17.49 -12.04 -20.50
N SER A 19 -18.00 -11.15 -21.36
CA SER A 19 -19.43 -11.05 -21.66
C SER A 19 -19.93 -12.27 -22.45
N GLU A 20 -19.17 -12.74 -23.44
CA GLU A 20 -19.51 -13.95 -24.18
C GLU A 20 -19.47 -15.20 -23.31
N LEU A 21 -18.48 -15.32 -22.41
CA LEU A 21 -18.37 -16.44 -21.47
C LEU A 21 -19.60 -16.49 -20.53
N LEU A 22 -20.07 -15.33 -20.08
CA LEU A 22 -21.27 -15.21 -19.27
C LEU A 22 -22.55 -15.58 -20.05
N ASN A 23 -22.62 -15.22 -21.34
CA ASN A 23 -23.72 -15.61 -22.21
C ASN A 23 -23.77 -17.13 -22.41
N LEU A 24 -22.63 -17.79 -22.65
CA LEU A 24 -22.55 -19.25 -22.74
C LEU A 24 -23.02 -19.94 -21.46
N LYS A 25 -22.55 -19.47 -20.30
CA LYS A 25 -22.99 -20.00 -19.00
C LYS A 25 -24.50 -19.86 -18.79
N THR A 26 -25.07 -18.74 -19.24
CA THR A 26 -26.50 -18.45 -19.08
C THR A 26 -27.35 -19.28 -20.03
N ALA A 27 -26.90 -19.49 -21.27
CA ALA A 27 -27.57 -20.35 -22.24
C ALA A 27 -27.67 -21.80 -21.74
N GLU A 28 -26.59 -22.31 -21.13
CA GLU A 28 -26.54 -23.67 -20.58
C GLU A 28 -27.13 -23.80 -19.17
N SER A 29 -27.62 -22.68 -18.58
CA SER A 29 -28.22 -22.63 -17.24
C SER A 29 -27.37 -23.25 -16.12
N VAL A 30 -26.04 -23.22 -16.25
CA VAL A 30 -25.12 -23.88 -15.31
C VAL A 30 -24.81 -22.97 -14.11
N SER A 31 -24.93 -23.50 -12.89
CA SER A 31 -24.57 -22.76 -11.68
C SER A 31 -23.06 -22.68 -11.46
N TYR A 32 -22.58 -21.71 -10.67
CA TYR A 32 -21.16 -21.64 -10.32
C TYR A 32 -20.68 -22.86 -9.52
N ALA A 33 -21.54 -23.46 -8.70
CA ALA A 33 -21.21 -24.67 -7.95
C ALA A 33 -21.04 -25.88 -8.89
N ASP A 34 -21.89 -25.98 -9.91
CA ASP A 34 -21.78 -27.02 -10.94
C ASP A 34 -20.50 -26.87 -11.78
N LEU A 35 -20.10 -25.62 -12.09
CA LEU A 35 -18.82 -25.36 -12.75
C LEU A 35 -17.63 -25.83 -11.91
N VAL A 36 -17.60 -25.52 -10.60
CA VAL A 36 -16.54 -26.04 -9.71
C VAL A 36 -16.48 -27.57 -9.78
N ARG A 37 -17.64 -28.23 -9.64
CA ARG A 37 -17.73 -29.70 -9.66
C ARG A 37 -17.22 -30.30 -10.97
N ARG A 38 -17.73 -29.81 -12.12
CA ARG A 38 -17.36 -30.31 -13.45
C ARG A 38 -15.88 -30.08 -13.78
N ILE A 39 -15.33 -28.91 -13.44
CA ILE A 39 -13.90 -28.62 -13.64
C ILE A 39 -13.03 -29.54 -12.77
N THR A 40 -13.43 -29.78 -11.52
CA THR A 40 -12.72 -30.68 -10.61
C THR A 40 -12.67 -32.10 -11.18
N GLU A 41 -13.82 -32.62 -11.65
CA GLU A 41 -13.92 -33.94 -12.29
C GLU A 41 -13.02 -34.04 -13.54
N GLN A 42 -13.03 -33.01 -14.40
CA GLN A 42 -12.19 -32.96 -15.60
C GLN A 42 -10.68 -32.88 -15.28
N ARG A 43 -10.29 -32.18 -14.21
CA ARG A 43 -8.87 -32.09 -13.78
C ARG A 43 -8.40 -33.41 -13.20
N LEU A 44 -9.22 -34.07 -12.38
CA LEU A 44 -8.93 -35.41 -11.85
C LEU A 44 -8.79 -36.45 -12.97
N ALA A 45 -9.67 -36.43 -13.96
CA ALA A 45 -9.60 -37.32 -15.13
C ALA A 45 -8.32 -37.13 -15.96
N ARG A 46 -7.71 -35.93 -15.92
CA ARG A 46 -6.41 -35.61 -16.55
C ARG A 46 -5.20 -35.91 -15.64
N GLY A 47 -5.42 -36.48 -14.46
CA GLY A 47 -4.35 -36.83 -13.52
C GLY A 47 -3.81 -35.67 -12.69
N VAL A 48 -4.55 -34.56 -12.58
CA VAL A 48 -4.20 -33.47 -11.65
C VAL A 48 -4.37 -33.94 -10.21
N ASP A 49 -3.42 -33.56 -9.35
CA ASP A 49 -3.42 -33.92 -7.93
C ASP A 49 -4.74 -33.53 -7.23
N PRO A 50 -5.40 -34.44 -6.48
CA PRO A 50 -6.68 -34.16 -5.83
C PRO A 50 -6.70 -32.95 -4.91
N ALA A 51 -5.57 -32.59 -4.29
CA ALA A 51 -5.50 -31.42 -3.41
C ALA A 51 -5.54 -30.09 -4.17
N THR A 52 -5.31 -30.10 -5.49
CA THR A 52 -5.28 -28.89 -6.35
C THR A 52 -6.31 -28.92 -7.49
N ALA A 53 -6.99 -30.05 -7.68
CA ALA A 53 -7.97 -30.23 -8.76
C ALA A 53 -9.17 -29.28 -8.65
N ALA A 54 -9.59 -28.90 -7.44
CA ALA A 54 -10.75 -28.03 -7.23
C ALA A 54 -10.37 -26.54 -7.28
N PRO A 55 -10.81 -25.76 -8.30
CA PRO A 55 -10.62 -24.31 -8.30
C PRO A 55 -11.50 -23.63 -7.25
N ALA A 56 -11.00 -22.55 -6.64
CA ALA A 56 -11.81 -21.76 -5.71
C ALA A 56 -12.98 -21.07 -6.44
N ARG A 57 -14.15 -21.03 -5.77
CA ARG A 57 -15.37 -20.41 -6.32
C ARG A 57 -15.19 -18.93 -6.69
N SER A 58 -14.35 -18.21 -5.94
CA SER A 58 -13.97 -16.82 -6.25
C SER A 58 -13.18 -16.71 -7.55
N THR A 59 -12.27 -17.65 -7.81
CA THR A 59 -11.48 -17.68 -9.06
C THR A 59 -12.36 -17.91 -10.29
N ILE A 60 -13.37 -18.78 -10.16
CA ILE A 60 -14.38 -18.96 -11.22
C ILE A 60 -15.19 -17.67 -11.39
N TYR A 61 -15.70 -17.09 -10.31
CA TYR A 61 -16.47 -15.84 -10.37
C TYR A 61 -15.70 -14.70 -11.03
N ASP A 62 -14.40 -14.59 -10.72
CA ASP A 62 -13.52 -13.57 -11.28
C ASP A 62 -13.29 -13.75 -12.78
N ALA A 63 -13.44 -14.96 -13.34
CA ALA A 63 -13.32 -15.20 -14.77
C ALA A 63 -14.47 -14.60 -15.60
N PHE A 64 -15.61 -14.30 -14.99
CA PHE A 64 -16.79 -13.70 -15.64
C PHE A 64 -16.90 -12.18 -15.43
N ARG A 65 -15.91 -11.54 -14.80
CA ARG A 65 -15.95 -10.10 -14.47
C ARG A 65 -15.27 -9.25 -15.54
N VAL A 66 -15.97 -8.19 -15.97
CA VAL A 66 -15.43 -7.11 -16.82
C VAL A 66 -14.47 -6.20 -16.03
N GLY A 67 -13.61 -5.46 -16.74
CA GLY A 67 -12.64 -4.51 -16.19
C GLY A 67 -11.28 -5.11 -15.82
N ARG A 68 -10.94 -6.30 -16.32
CA ARG A 68 -9.68 -7.00 -16.01
C ARG A 68 -8.68 -6.89 -17.16
N VAL A 69 -7.42 -6.72 -16.79
CA VAL A 69 -6.30 -6.59 -17.74
C VAL A 69 -5.69 -7.96 -18.10
N ARG A 70 -5.89 -9.00 -17.28
CA ARG A 70 -5.33 -10.35 -17.46
C ARG A 70 -6.24 -11.42 -16.87
N VAL A 71 -6.29 -12.58 -17.53
CA VAL A 71 -7.06 -13.76 -17.09
C VAL A 71 -6.25 -15.04 -17.27
N ASP A 72 -6.48 -15.99 -16.36
CA ASP A 72 -5.89 -17.32 -16.41
C ASP A 72 -6.49 -18.12 -17.57
N VAL A 73 -5.69 -18.30 -18.61
CA VAL A 73 -6.08 -18.95 -19.86
C VAL A 73 -6.36 -20.45 -19.65
N ALA A 74 -5.67 -21.10 -18.70
CA ALA A 74 -5.91 -22.51 -18.37
C ALA A 74 -7.28 -22.68 -17.70
N LEU A 75 -7.65 -21.74 -16.83
CA LEU A 75 -8.96 -21.74 -16.20
C LEU A 75 -10.09 -21.46 -17.20
N VAL A 76 -9.90 -20.56 -18.17
CA VAL A 76 -10.91 -20.31 -19.22
C VAL A 76 -11.17 -21.56 -20.05
N ARG A 77 -10.12 -22.30 -20.42
CA ARG A 77 -10.26 -23.58 -21.12
C ARG A 77 -11.11 -24.57 -20.33
N ASP A 78 -10.83 -24.70 -19.03
CA ASP A 78 -11.57 -25.60 -18.14
C ASP A 78 -13.04 -25.18 -17.99
N ILE A 79 -13.33 -23.88 -17.90
CA ILE A 79 -14.70 -23.36 -17.82
C ILE A 79 -15.47 -23.68 -19.10
N VAL A 80 -14.87 -23.43 -20.27
CA VAL A 80 -15.52 -23.63 -21.57
C VAL A 80 -15.81 -25.12 -21.82
N LEU A 81 -14.89 -26.01 -21.47
CA LEU A 81 -15.13 -27.46 -21.50
C LEU A 81 -16.21 -27.89 -20.49
N ALA A 82 -16.24 -27.32 -19.29
CA ALA A 82 -17.26 -27.62 -18.28
C ALA A 82 -18.67 -27.13 -18.69
N LEU A 83 -18.72 -26.12 -19.57
CA LEU A 83 -19.93 -25.62 -20.22
C LEU A 83 -20.35 -26.44 -21.46
N GLY A 84 -19.60 -27.50 -21.82
CA GLY A 84 -20.00 -28.45 -22.88
C GLY A 84 -19.39 -28.17 -24.24
N ALA A 85 -18.45 -27.22 -24.35
CA ALA A 85 -17.71 -27.01 -25.59
C ALA A 85 -16.76 -28.19 -25.89
N THR A 86 -16.46 -28.38 -27.17
CA THR A 86 -15.44 -29.33 -27.64
C THR A 86 -14.01 -28.83 -27.36
N ASP A 87 -13.02 -29.72 -27.40
CA ASP A 87 -11.61 -29.34 -27.25
C ASP A 87 -11.17 -28.29 -28.29
N VAL A 88 -11.66 -28.40 -29.53
CA VAL A 88 -11.35 -27.45 -30.61
C VAL A 88 -11.91 -26.06 -30.30
N GLU A 89 -13.15 -25.98 -29.80
CA GLU A 89 -13.75 -24.71 -29.39
C GLU A 89 -13.00 -24.12 -28.20
N ALA A 90 -12.68 -24.94 -27.19
CA ALA A 90 -11.93 -24.50 -26.01
C ALA A 90 -10.54 -23.95 -26.37
N ASP A 91 -9.86 -24.54 -27.34
CA ASP A 91 -8.57 -24.05 -27.84
C ASP A 91 -8.72 -22.72 -28.60
N GLY A 92 -9.82 -22.52 -29.34
CA GLY A 92 -10.16 -21.23 -29.94
C GLY A 92 -10.40 -20.13 -28.89
N TRP A 93 -11.06 -20.45 -27.77
CA TRP A 93 -11.20 -19.52 -26.64
C TRP A 93 -9.86 -19.15 -26.01
N VAL A 94 -8.96 -20.13 -25.87
CA VAL A 94 -7.59 -19.93 -25.36
C VAL A 94 -6.79 -19.00 -26.26
N GLU A 95 -6.87 -19.17 -27.58
CA GLU A 95 -6.18 -18.33 -28.55
C GLU A 95 -6.68 -16.88 -28.51
N ARG A 96 -8.01 -16.68 -28.47
CA ARG A 96 -8.60 -15.34 -28.30
C ARG A 96 -8.17 -14.65 -27.01
N CYS A 97 -8.08 -15.39 -25.91
CA CYS A 97 -7.57 -14.85 -24.64
C CYS A 97 -6.10 -14.44 -24.74
N ARG A 98 -5.26 -15.19 -25.45
CA ARG A 98 -3.85 -14.84 -25.69
C ARG A 98 -3.72 -13.62 -26.60
N ASP A 99 -4.53 -13.51 -27.65
CA ASP A 99 -4.53 -12.35 -28.55
C ASP A 99 -5.08 -11.08 -27.89
N ALA A 100 -6.06 -11.21 -26.98
CA ALA A 100 -6.51 -10.10 -26.15
C ALA A 100 -5.44 -9.65 -25.14
N GLN A 101 -4.54 -10.54 -24.73
CA GLN A 101 -3.38 -10.24 -23.88
C GLN A 101 -2.17 -9.71 -24.67
N ARG A 102 -2.15 -9.84 -26.00
CA ARG A 102 -1.08 -9.30 -26.83
C ARG A 102 -1.18 -7.76 -26.87
N PRO A 103 -0.07 -7.05 -26.60
CA PRO A 103 -0.06 -5.60 -26.74
C PRO A 103 -0.37 -5.22 -28.18
N ILE A 104 -1.32 -4.28 -28.38
CA ILE A 104 -1.59 -3.71 -29.70
C ILE A 104 -0.36 -2.88 -30.09
N ILE A 105 0.46 -3.43 -30.98
CA ILE A 105 1.54 -2.71 -31.64
C ILE A 105 0.94 -2.16 -32.95
N PRO A 106 0.81 -0.84 -33.13
CA PRO A 106 0.37 -0.28 -34.41
C PRO A 106 1.32 -0.74 -35.52
N ALA A 107 0.76 -1.25 -36.62
CA ALA A 107 1.55 -1.70 -37.76
C ALA A 107 2.41 -0.54 -38.29
N LEU A 108 3.74 -0.68 -38.24
CA LEU A 108 4.64 0.27 -38.87
C LEU A 108 4.42 0.26 -40.39
N ALA A 109 4.17 1.44 -40.96
CA ALA A 109 4.28 1.65 -42.39
C ALA A 109 5.74 1.36 -42.84
N PRO A 110 5.95 0.74 -44.01
CA PRO A 110 7.29 0.36 -44.45
C PRO A 110 8.04 1.59 -44.98
N GLY A 111 9.14 1.95 -44.32
CA GLY A 111 10.17 2.80 -44.92
C GLY A 111 10.67 3.92 -44.01
N GLY A 112 11.95 3.82 -43.63
CA GLY A 112 12.70 4.95 -43.07
C GLY A 112 13.58 4.54 -41.89
N HIS A 113 14.81 4.14 -42.17
CA HIS A 113 15.84 3.98 -41.15
C HIS A 113 16.08 5.32 -40.45
N THR A 114 15.84 5.39 -39.15
CA THR A 114 16.53 6.34 -38.26
C THR A 114 16.90 5.64 -36.95
N PRO A 115 18.05 5.98 -36.35
CA PRO A 115 18.72 5.13 -35.38
C PRO A 115 18.00 5.14 -34.04
N LYS A 116 17.86 3.96 -33.46
CA LYS A 116 17.26 3.65 -32.14
C LYS A 116 17.72 4.62 -31.03
N PRO A 117 16.78 5.29 -30.34
CA PRO A 117 16.87 5.54 -28.90
C PRO A 117 15.60 5.00 -28.22
N ALA A 118 15.54 4.55 -27.00
CA ALA A 118 16.47 4.23 -25.95
C ALA A 118 15.61 3.41 -24.97
N ILE A 119 16.22 2.50 -24.22
CA ILE A 119 15.59 1.76 -23.10
C ILE A 119 15.16 2.72 -21.95
N GLN A 120 15.21 4.04 -22.15
CA GLN A 120 14.98 5.06 -21.12
C GLN A 120 13.52 5.52 -20.99
N VAL A 121 12.65 5.28 -21.99
CA VAL A 121 11.28 5.82 -21.97
C VAL A 121 10.35 5.07 -21.01
N GLU A 122 10.51 3.74 -20.84
CA GLU A 122 9.56 2.94 -20.06
C GLU A 122 9.73 3.10 -18.54
N GLN A 123 10.95 3.34 -18.06
CA GLN A 123 11.19 3.71 -16.66
C GLN A 123 10.70 5.13 -16.38
N SER A 124 10.94 6.08 -17.29
CA SER A 124 10.52 7.47 -17.11
C SER A 124 8.99 7.63 -17.09
N THR A 125 8.22 6.76 -17.77
CA THR A 125 6.75 6.81 -17.68
C THR A 125 6.22 6.33 -16.33
N ARG A 126 6.80 5.28 -15.72
CA ARG A 126 6.41 4.86 -14.35
C ARG A 126 6.76 5.91 -13.30
N PHE A 127 7.92 6.56 -13.43
CA PHE A 127 8.26 7.70 -12.57
C PHE A 127 7.43 8.95 -12.86
N ALA A 128 6.97 9.17 -14.10
CA ALA A 128 6.11 10.29 -14.48
C ALA A 128 4.66 10.11 -13.98
N VAL A 129 4.12 8.89 -13.98
CA VAL A 129 2.78 8.61 -13.43
C VAL A 129 2.74 8.77 -11.91
N LEU A 130 3.83 8.48 -11.20
CA LEU A 130 3.97 8.80 -9.76
C LEU A 130 4.05 10.31 -9.47
N ARG A 131 4.33 11.15 -10.48
CA ARG A 131 4.43 12.63 -10.35
C ARG A 131 3.13 13.36 -10.65
N ALA A 132 2.10 12.69 -11.18
CA ALA A 132 0.82 13.31 -11.49
C ALA A 132 0.07 13.65 -10.20
N GLY A 133 0.37 14.82 -9.61
CA GLY A 133 -0.30 15.32 -8.40
C GLY A 133 0.58 16.11 -7.44
N TYR A 134 1.90 16.12 -7.62
CA TYR A 134 2.82 16.88 -6.75
C TYR A 134 3.39 18.11 -7.48
N PRO A 135 3.58 19.25 -6.79
CA PRO A 135 4.20 20.42 -7.40
C PRO A 135 5.61 20.12 -7.92
N ARG A 136 6.02 20.78 -9.00
CA ARG A 136 7.39 20.66 -9.53
C ARG A 136 8.38 21.06 -8.45
N GLY A 137 9.39 20.22 -8.21
CA GLY A 137 10.41 20.45 -7.18
C GLY A 137 9.96 20.17 -5.74
N PHE A 138 8.75 19.65 -5.50
CA PHE A 138 8.26 19.31 -4.15
C PHE A 138 9.04 18.16 -3.49
N LEU A 139 9.38 17.13 -4.28
CA LEU A 139 9.80 15.84 -3.74
C LEU A 139 11.10 15.91 -2.92
N VAL A 140 12.15 16.54 -3.44
CA VAL A 140 13.45 16.63 -2.75
C VAL A 140 13.35 17.40 -1.42
N PRO A 141 12.84 18.64 -1.36
CA PRO A 141 12.71 19.36 -0.09
C PRO A 141 11.75 18.65 0.88
N PHE A 142 10.70 17.98 0.38
CA PHE A 142 9.82 17.17 1.22
C PHE A 142 10.56 16.01 1.88
N LEU A 143 11.34 15.24 1.12
CA LEU A 143 12.11 14.11 1.65
C LEU A 143 13.18 14.60 2.65
N LEU A 144 13.88 15.69 2.34
CA LEU A 144 14.82 16.32 3.28
C LEU A 144 14.11 16.78 4.56
N GLY A 145 12.94 17.40 4.42
CA GLY A 145 12.10 17.78 5.55
C GLY A 145 11.69 16.59 6.43
N CYS A 146 11.35 15.44 5.82
CA CYS A 146 11.05 14.22 6.56
C CYS A 146 12.27 13.70 7.33
N ILE A 147 13.47 13.73 6.73
CA ILE A 147 14.70 13.35 7.42
C ILE A 147 14.96 14.29 8.60
N ILE A 148 14.92 15.60 8.38
CA ILE A 148 15.11 16.62 9.42
C ILE A 148 14.09 16.44 10.55
N LEU A 149 12.83 16.11 10.22
CA LEU A 149 11.79 15.89 11.21
C LEU A 149 12.07 14.68 12.11
N ASN A 150 12.60 13.58 11.56
CA ASN A 150 13.03 12.43 12.36
C ASN A 150 14.19 12.80 13.31
N PHE A 151 15.19 13.53 12.80
CA PHE A 151 16.31 14.02 13.63
C PHE A 151 15.85 14.96 14.74
N ALA A 152 15.00 15.93 14.41
CA ALA A 152 14.46 16.88 15.37
C ALA A 152 13.63 16.17 16.44
N GLY A 153 12.82 15.18 16.05
CA GLY A 153 12.06 14.32 16.95
C GLY A 153 12.98 13.58 17.93
N ASP A 154 13.99 12.87 17.44
CA ASP A 154 14.97 12.14 18.25
C ASP A 154 15.73 13.05 19.23
N ILE A 155 16.18 14.23 18.77
CA ILE A 155 16.82 15.23 19.65
C ILE A 155 15.85 15.73 20.71
N THR A 156 14.61 16.05 20.33
CA THR A 156 13.61 16.60 21.26
C THR A 156 13.19 15.58 22.30
N GLY A 157 12.96 14.31 21.91
CA GLY A 157 12.61 13.23 22.83
C GLY A 157 13.68 13.02 23.90
N ARG A 158 14.95 12.98 23.47
CA ARG A 158 16.10 12.89 24.39
C ARG A 158 16.25 14.11 25.28
N ALA A 159 16.08 15.31 24.74
CA ALA A 159 16.21 16.56 25.50
C ALA A 159 15.12 16.71 26.58
N LEU A 160 13.89 16.26 26.30
CA LEU A 160 12.78 16.30 27.24
C LEU A 160 12.79 15.12 28.24
N GLY A 161 13.63 14.10 28.01
CA GLY A 161 13.69 12.89 28.85
C GLY A 161 12.39 12.08 28.85
N VAL A 162 11.55 12.25 27.84
CA VAL A 162 10.28 11.53 27.71
C VAL A 162 10.52 10.11 27.21
N PRO A 163 9.70 9.11 27.62
CA PRO A 163 9.88 7.72 27.21
C PRO A 163 9.27 7.46 25.81
N VAL A 164 9.52 8.35 24.84
CA VAL A 164 9.12 8.25 23.43
C VAL A 164 10.28 8.69 22.53
N TYR A 165 10.38 8.10 21.34
CA TYR A 165 11.53 8.29 20.45
C TYR A 165 11.32 9.44 19.45
N LEU A 166 10.11 9.57 18.90
CA LEU A 166 9.70 10.59 17.92
C LEU A 166 10.54 10.62 16.63
N ASP A 167 11.39 9.62 16.43
CA ASP A 167 12.35 9.46 15.34
C ASP A 167 11.71 8.88 14.06
N MET A 168 10.41 8.59 14.09
CA MET A 168 9.66 8.01 12.98
C MET A 168 8.54 8.93 12.44
N ILE A 169 8.46 10.20 12.89
CA ILE A 169 7.42 11.13 12.43
C ILE A 169 7.54 11.38 10.91
N GLY A 170 8.72 11.75 10.42
CA GLY A 170 8.99 11.96 9.00
C GLY A 170 8.85 10.68 8.18
N THR A 171 9.18 9.52 8.76
CA THR A 171 8.95 8.21 8.16
C THR A 171 7.46 7.94 7.95
N ALA A 172 6.63 8.23 8.96
CA ALA A 172 5.17 8.12 8.86
C ALA A 172 4.61 9.11 7.83
N VAL A 173 5.07 10.36 7.84
CA VAL A 173 4.67 11.40 6.85
C VAL A 173 4.96 10.91 5.43
N ALA A 174 6.18 10.45 5.14
CA ALA A 174 6.53 9.94 3.81
C ALA A 174 5.73 8.69 3.41
N ALA A 175 5.49 7.77 4.35
CA ALA A 175 4.68 6.59 4.13
C ALA A 175 3.21 6.92 3.79
N LEU A 176 2.62 7.89 4.50
CA LEU A 176 1.24 8.33 4.29
C LEU A 176 1.12 9.12 2.98
N VAL A 177 2.03 10.07 2.74
CA VAL A 177 1.98 10.98 1.57
C VAL A 177 2.36 10.26 0.29
N LEU A 178 3.56 9.67 0.22
CA LEU A 178 4.14 9.14 -1.02
C LEU A 178 4.00 7.62 -1.16
N GLY A 179 3.89 6.90 -0.04
CA GLY A 179 3.69 5.46 -0.03
C GLY A 179 4.72 4.68 0.78
N PRO A 180 4.46 3.38 1.01
CA PRO A 180 5.25 2.56 1.94
C PRO A 180 6.75 2.57 1.63
N TRP A 181 7.12 2.43 0.35
CA TRP A 181 8.52 2.38 -0.08
C TRP A 181 9.26 3.72 0.06
N TRP A 182 8.56 4.85 -0.05
CA TRP A 182 9.15 6.15 0.26
C TRP A 182 9.39 6.31 1.76
N GLY A 183 8.45 5.84 2.58
CA GLY A 183 8.66 5.73 4.03
C GLY A 183 9.86 4.85 4.38
N VAL A 184 10.02 3.69 3.73
CA VAL A 184 11.20 2.83 3.90
C VAL A 184 12.48 3.56 3.51
N GLY A 185 12.48 4.30 2.40
CA GLY A 185 13.61 5.13 2.00
C GLY A 185 14.01 6.17 3.06
N ILE A 186 13.02 6.87 3.63
CA ILE A 186 13.25 7.81 4.74
C ILE A 186 13.77 7.09 5.99
N ALA A 187 13.19 5.94 6.35
CA ALA A 187 13.64 5.15 7.49
C ALA A 187 15.13 4.78 7.36
N LEU A 188 15.53 4.25 6.21
CA LEU A 188 16.92 3.90 5.92
C LEU A 188 17.85 5.11 5.96
N LEU A 189 17.49 6.19 5.27
CA LEU A 189 18.33 7.39 5.17
C LEU A 189 18.48 8.10 6.51
N SER A 190 17.40 8.27 7.27
CA SER A 190 17.45 8.88 8.61
C SER A 190 18.30 8.06 9.57
N ASN A 191 18.15 6.73 9.58
CA ASN A 191 18.94 5.86 10.47
C ASN A 191 20.42 5.78 10.05
N LEU A 192 20.72 5.86 8.75
CA LEU A 192 22.11 5.92 8.29
C LEU A 192 22.78 7.24 8.68
N ALA A 193 22.04 8.33 8.60
CA ALA A 193 22.54 9.65 8.92
C ALA A 193 22.79 9.84 10.43
N THR A 194 22.15 9.08 11.32
CA THR A 194 22.37 9.16 12.78
C THR A 194 23.61 8.37 13.24
N LEU A 195 24.13 7.44 12.43
CA LEU A 195 25.30 6.61 12.78
C LEU A 195 26.54 7.39 13.23
N PRO A 196 26.94 8.53 12.62
CA PRO A 196 28.14 9.25 13.03
C PRO A 196 28.01 9.96 14.39
N ILE A 197 26.77 10.17 14.85
CA ILE A 197 26.45 11.08 15.97
C ILE A 197 26.02 10.28 17.20
N ALA A 198 25.50 9.07 17.01
CA ALA A 198 24.79 8.36 18.06
C ALA A 198 25.58 7.15 18.57
N GLN A 199 26.20 7.31 19.76
CA GLN A 199 26.78 6.17 20.48
C GLN A 199 25.66 5.17 20.83
N GLY A 200 25.88 3.88 20.57
CA GLY A 200 24.93 2.81 20.90
C GLY A 200 23.80 2.55 19.90
N HIS A 201 23.81 3.17 18.72
CA HIS A 201 22.81 2.87 17.67
C HIS A 201 23.24 1.67 16.82
N SER A 202 22.48 0.57 16.91
CA SER A 202 22.64 -0.57 16.00
C SER A 202 21.83 -0.35 14.73
N LEU A 203 22.46 -0.60 13.57
CA LEU A 203 21.79 -0.70 12.27
C LEU A 203 20.57 -1.62 12.32
N SER A 204 20.52 -2.58 13.24
CA SER A 204 19.40 -3.52 13.39
C SER A 204 18.09 -2.82 13.74
N LEU A 205 18.12 -1.69 14.47
CA LEU A 205 16.91 -0.96 14.85
C LEU A 205 16.23 -0.27 13.65
N VAL A 206 16.91 -0.12 12.51
CA VAL A 206 16.28 0.36 11.27
C VAL A 206 15.11 -0.52 10.83
N LEU A 207 15.13 -1.81 11.19
CA LEU A 207 14.05 -2.75 10.90
C LEU A 207 12.74 -2.34 11.57
N VAL A 208 12.80 -1.70 12.74
CA VAL A 208 11.62 -1.14 13.43
C VAL A 208 11.05 0.01 12.61
N ALA A 209 11.91 0.92 12.13
CA ALA A 209 11.49 2.06 11.31
C ALA A 209 10.88 1.63 9.97
N ILE A 210 11.50 0.63 9.32
CA ILE A 210 10.98 0.00 8.09
C ILE A 210 9.61 -0.62 8.34
N THR A 211 9.44 -1.35 9.44
CA THR A 211 8.18 -1.99 9.81
C THR A 211 7.06 -0.96 9.95
N GLY A 212 7.31 0.15 10.67
CA GLY A 212 6.34 1.24 10.77
C GLY A 212 5.97 1.83 9.42
N ALA A 213 6.96 2.12 8.56
CA ALA A 213 6.72 2.66 7.22
C ALA A 213 5.80 1.77 6.37
N LEU A 214 6.02 0.46 6.40
CA LEU A 214 5.19 -0.51 5.69
C LEU A 214 3.77 -0.55 6.26
N VAL A 215 3.63 -0.61 7.59
CA VAL A 215 2.32 -0.64 8.26
C VAL A 215 1.52 0.62 7.93
N TRP A 216 2.09 1.82 8.08
CA TRP A 216 1.40 3.07 7.75
C TRP A 216 1.03 3.14 6.27
N GLY A 217 1.99 2.89 5.38
CA GLY A 217 1.80 3.05 3.94
C GLY A 217 0.77 2.08 3.36
N TYR A 218 0.85 0.79 3.71
CA TYR A 218 -0.13 -0.21 3.29
C TYR A 218 -1.44 -0.13 4.07
N GLY A 219 -1.41 0.28 5.34
CA GLY A 219 -2.61 0.48 6.16
C GLY A 219 -3.62 1.42 5.50
N VAL A 220 -3.14 2.57 5.01
CA VAL A 220 -4.01 3.55 4.34
C VAL A 220 -4.35 3.15 2.90
N ARG A 221 -3.40 2.59 2.13
CA ARG A 221 -3.60 2.28 0.70
C ARG A 221 -4.31 0.95 0.40
N LYS A 222 -4.04 -0.09 1.20
CA LYS A 222 -4.57 -1.45 0.97
C LYS A 222 -5.69 -1.80 1.93
N PHE A 223 -5.61 -1.35 3.18
CA PHE A 223 -6.56 -1.74 4.23
C PHE A 223 -7.60 -0.65 4.55
N ASN A 224 -7.57 0.48 3.83
CA ASN A 224 -8.50 1.60 4.01
C ASN A 224 -8.61 2.06 5.49
N MET A 225 -7.48 2.02 6.21
CA MET A 225 -7.41 2.44 7.61
C MET A 225 -7.33 3.97 7.76
N GLY A 226 -7.35 4.69 6.64
CA GLY A 226 -7.35 6.15 6.56
C GLY A 226 -8.72 6.82 6.47
N ARG A 227 -9.80 6.04 6.56
CA ARG A 227 -11.17 6.50 6.27
C ARG A 227 -11.76 7.41 7.35
N ASP A 228 -11.45 7.12 8.62
CA ASP A 228 -11.99 7.80 9.79
C ASP A 228 -10.99 7.74 10.95
N PHE A 229 -11.19 8.58 11.97
CA PHE A 229 -10.29 8.70 13.12
C PHE A 229 -10.10 7.37 13.86
N SER A 230 -11.16 6.57 14.01
CA SER A 230 -11.10 5.29 14.72
C SER A 230 -10.22 4.27 13.99
N ARG A 231 -10.36 4.16 12.67
CA ARG A 231 -9.50 3.28 11.87
C ARG A 231 -8.05 3.74 11.85
N PHE A 232 -7.84 5.06 11.81
CA PHE A 232 -6.47 5.61 11.84
C PHE A 232 -5.82 5.42 13.22
N PHE A 233 -6.60 5.52 14.29
CA PHE A 233 -6.16 5.15 15.64
C PHE A 233 -5.78 3.66 15.73
N LEU A 234 -6.59 2.75 15.15
CA LEU A 234 -6.23 1.34 15.04
C LEU A 234 -4.95 1.12 14.21
N LEU A 235 -4.73 1.91 13.16
CA LEU A 235 -3.50 1.85 12.37
C LEU A 235 -2.28 2.20 13.22
N ALA A 236 -2.36 3.27 14.01
CA ALA A 236 -1.30 3.68 14.92
C ALA A 236 -1.01 2.60 15.98
N LEU A 237 -2.05 1.97 16.54
CA LEU A 237 -1.89 0.86 17.48
C LEU A 237 -1.27 -0.39 16.82
N THR A 238 -1.69 -0.70 15.59
CA THR A 238 -1.11 -1.80 14.81
C THR A 238 0.37 -1.54 14.53
N ALA A 239 0.74 -0.30 14.19
CA ALA A 239 2.14 0.09 14.02
C ALA A 239 2.93 -0.09 15.33
N ALA A 240 2.35 0.28 16.49
CA ALA A 240 3.00 0.09 17.79
C ALA A 240 3.29 -1.40 18.08
N VAL A 241 2.31 -2.27 17.85
CA VAL A 241 2.45 -3.71 18.07
C VAL A 241 3.49 -4.30 17.13
N MET A 242 3.40 -4.03 15.83
CA MET A 242 4.32 -4.59 14.83
C MET A 242 5.76 -4.10 15.05
N CYS A 243 5.94 -2.81 15.35
CA CYS A 243 7.25 -2.27 15.71
C CYS A 243 7.80 -2.93 16.98
N SER A 244 6.95 -3.19 17.99
CA SER A 244 7.37 -3.85 19.23
C SER A 244 7.78 -5.31 19.02
N LEU A 245 7.05 -6.06 18.19
CA LEU A 245 7.39 -7.43 17.83
C LEU A 245 8.77 -7.54 17.16
N VAL A 246 9.18 -6.50 16.43
CA VAL A 246 10.51 -6.42 15.83
C VAL A 246 11.55 -5.89 16.82
N ALA A 247 11.20 -4.87 17.62
CA ALA A 247 12.12 -4.22 18.54
C ALA A 247 12.54 -5.14 19.70
N VAL A 248 11.60 -5.83 20.34
CA VAL A 248 11.86 -6.61 21.57
C VAL A 248 12.93 -7.69 21.37
N PRO A 249 12.90 -8.53 20.31
CA PRO A 249 13.98 -9.48 20.05
C PRO A 249 15.34 -8.82 19.83
N ILE A 250 15.38 -7.67 19.15
CA ILE A 250 16.62 -6.93 18.89
C ILE A 250 17.18 -6.37 20.21
N LEU A 251 16.33 -5.78 21.04
CA LEU A 251 16.69 -5.25 22.36
C LEU A 251 17.23 -6.36 23.28
N MET A 252 16.61 -7.54 23.28
CA MET A 252 17.08 -8.69 24.04
C MET A 252 18.46 -9.15 23.59
N LEU A 253 18.64 -9.36 22.28
CA LEU A 253 19.82 -10.04 21.75
C LEU A 253 21.06 -9.14 21.66
N GLN A 254 20.88 -7.84 21.39
CA GLN A 254 22.00 -6.92 21.16
C GLN A 254 22.25 -5.97 22.32
N PHE A 255 21.24 -5.72 23.15
CA PHE A 255 21.27 -4.65 24.15
C PHE A 255 21.01 -5.15 25.57
N GLY A 256 20.88 -6.47 25.78
CA GLY A 256 20.63 -7.06 27.09
C GLY A 256 19.31 -6.59 27.75
N GLY A 257 18.40 -6.01 26.94
CA GLY A 257 17.12 -5.49 27.40
C GLY A 257 16.90 -3.99 27.21
N GLY A 258 17.94 -3.16 27.02
CA GLY A 258 17.80 -1.71 26.92
C GLY A 258 18.92 -1.00 26.15
N ASN A 259 18.57 0.02 25.35
CA ASN A 259 19.49 0.67 24.40
C ASN A 259 19.98 2.07 24.81
N GLY A 260 19.98 2.37 26.11
CA GLY A 260 20.37 3.66 26.69
C GLY A 260 19.28 4.74 26.64
N HIS A 261 18.02 4.38 26.38
CA HIS A 261 16.92 5.34 26.24
C HIS A 261 16.14 5.51 27.54
N ALA A 262 15.34 6.58 27.68
CA ALA A 262 14.57 6.86 28.89
C ALA A 262 13.62 5.71 29.31
N GLY A 263 13.19 4.88 28.35
CA GLY A 263 12.40 3.66 28.60
C GLY A 263 13.15 2.55 29.33
N ASP A 264 14.47 2.60 29.43
CA ASP A 264 15.27 1.57 30.08
C ASP A 264 15.04 1.52 31.59
N GLN A 265 14.81 2.70 32.19
CA GLN A 265 14.47 2.81 33.61
C GLN A 265 13.17 2.07 33.95
N ILE A 266 12.27 1.90 32.98
CA ILE A 266 10.99 1.23 33.20
C ILE A 266 11.21 -0.28 33.34
N TRP A 267 11.95 -0.91 32.42
CA TRP A 267 12.17 -2.36 32.50
C TRP A 267 13.12 -2.75 33.66
N GLN A 268 14.09 -1.89 33.99
CA GLN A 268 14.96 -2.09 35.16
C GLN A 268 14.15 -2.17 36.45
N ARG A 269 13.20 -1.25 36.66
CA ARG A 269 12.32 -1.30 37.85
C ARG A 269 11.46 -2.56 37.92
N PHE A 270 10.99 -3.07 36.78
CA PHE A 270 10.25 -4.33 36.76
C PHE A 270 11.13 -5.52 37.10
N THR A 271 12.38 -5.55 36.61
CA THR A 271 13.33 -6.62 36.94
C THR A 271 13.79 -6.55 38.39
N ASP A 272 14.01 -5.37 38.94
CA ASP A 272 14.27 -5.16 40.38
C ASP A 272 13.10 -5.65 41.26
N ALA A 273 11.87 -5.56 40.74
CA ALA A 273 10.67 -6.11 41.39
C ALA A 273 10.48 -7.63 41.18
N GLY A 274 11.44 -8.32 40.56
CA GLY A 274 11.43 -9.76 40.34
C GLY A 274 10.69 -10.24 39.09
N VAL A 275 10.27 -9.33 38.20
CA VAL A 275 9.65 -9.72 36.92
C VAL A 275 10.72 -10.26 35.97
N PRO A 276 10.47 -11.39 35.26
CA PRO A 276 11.40 -11.90 34.26
C PRO A 276 11.78 -10.85 33.20
N LEU A 277 13.07 -10.76 32.86
CA LEU A 277 13.63 -9.74 31.96
C LEU A 277 12.85 -9.60 30.65
N VAL A 278 12.50 -10.72 30.01
CA VAL A 278 11.75 -10.72 28.74
C VAL A 278 10.40 -10.02 28.89
N LEU A 279 9.68 -10.30 29.98
CA LEU A 279 8.38 -9.68 30.26
C LEU A 279 8.55 -8.19 30.58
N ALA A 280 9.54 -7.85 31.42
CA ALA A 280 9.83 -6.46 31.79
C ALA A 280 10.11 -5.57 30.58
N VAL A 281 10.95 -6.03 29.65
CA VAL A 281 11.30 -5.30 28.43
C VAL A 281 10.14 -5.28 27.45
N PHE A 282 9.39 -6.38 27.31
CA PHE A 282 8.19 -6.39 26.47
C PHE A 282 7.17 -5.35 26.95
N PHE A 283 6.86 -5.31 28.25
CA PHE A 283 5.91 -4.35 28.82
C PHE A 283 6.39 -2.91 28.74
N SER A 284 7.68 -2.66 29.02
CA SER A 284 8.26 -1.34 28.83
C SER A 284 8.15 -0.90 27.37
N ASN A 285 8.63 -1.73 26.43
CA ASN A 285 8.69 -1.40 25.02
C ASN A 285 7.31 -1.22 24.39
N ILE A 286 6.32 -2.07 24.72
CA ILE A 286 4.97 -1.89 24.17
C ILE A 286 4.34 -0.60 24.69
N THR A 287 4.56 -0.25 25.96
CA THR A 287 4.02 0.98 26.55
C THR A 287 4.60 2.22 25.87
N THR A 288 5.93 2.29 25.76
CA THR A 288 6.61 3.40 25.09
C THR A 288 6.28 3.44 23.60
N SER A 289 6.23 2.29 22.93
CA SER A 289 5.90 2.21 21.51
C SER A 289 4.45 2.61 21.24
N VAL A 290 3.48 2.31 22.11
CA VAL A 290 2.10 2.78 21.91
C VAL A 290 2.04 4.30 21.96
N MET A 291 2.65 4.92 22.97
CA MET A 291 2.69 6.39 23.09
C MET A 291 3.37 7.03 21.87
N ASP A 292 4.52 6.50 21.48
CA ASP A 292 5.34 6.99 20.38
C ASP A 292 4.63 6.88 19.01
N LYS A 293 4.01 5.74 18.71
CA LYS A 293 3.37 5.50 17.41
C LYS A 293 2.04 6.21 17.30
N LEU A 294 1.32 6.42 18.41
CA LEU A 294 0.16 7.31 18.43
C LEU A 294 0.58 8.74 18.09
N LEU A 295 1.53 9.30 18.85
CA LEU A 295 1.97 10.67 18.65
C LEU A 295 2.53 10.90 17.24
N SER A 296 3.40 10.00 16.77
CA SER A 296 3.97 10.07 15.41
C SER A 296 2.91 9.98 14.32
N SER A 297 1.92 9.10 14.46
CA SER A 297 0.85 8.95 13.46
C SER A 297 -0.03 10.20 13.38
N PHE A 298 -0.43 10.78 14.52
CA PHE A 298 -1.29 11.95 14.55
C PHE A 298 -0.57 13.23 14.12
N ILE A 299 0.71 13.40 14.49
CA ILE A 299 1.53 14.48 13.94
C ILE A 299 1.66 14.32 12.42
N ALA A 300 1.92 13.10 11.93
CA ALA A 300 2.04 12.84 10.51
C ALA A 300 0.73 13.12 9.74
N LEU A 301 -0.42 12.78 10.34
CA LEU A 301 -1.74 13.11 9.81
C LEU A 301 -1.94 14.63 9.71
N ALA A 302 -1.60 15.37 10.76
CA ALA A 302 -1.71 16.83 10.79
C ALA A 302 -0.79 17.50 9.75
N VAL A 303 0.45 17.02 9.62
CA VAL A 303 1.39 17.49 8.58
C VAL A 303 0.82 17.22 7.18
N PHE A 304 0.29 16.03 6.92
CA PHE A 304 -0.31 15.73 5.62
C PHE A 304 -1.56 16.58 5.37
N ALA A 305 -2.43 16.80 6.36
CA ALA A 305 -3.57 17.72 6.22
C ALA A 305 -3.13 19.14 5.84
N GLY A 306 -2.09 19.67 6.49
CA GLY A 306 -1.52 20.98 6.15
C GLY A 306 -0.93 21.02 4.73
N LEU A 307 -0.21 19.97 4.31
CA LEU A 307 0.33 19.87 2.97
C LEU A 307 -0.76 19.74 1.90
N HIS A 308 -1.82 18.99 2.17
CA HIS A 308 -2.98 18.86 1.29
C HIS A 308 -3.67 20.22 1.09
N SER A 309 -3.95 20.94 2.17
CA SER A 309 -4.58 22.26 2.13
C SER A 309 -3.72 23.30 1.39
N LYS A 310 -2.40 23.29 1.61
CA LYS A 310 -1.47 24.28 1.04
C LYS A 310 -1.06 24.01 -0.41
N PHE A 311 -0.85 22.75 -0.77
CA PHE A 311 -0.27 22.36 -2.05
C PHE A 311 -1.18 21.49 -2.92
N GLY A 312 -2.38 21.13 -2.46
CA GLY A 312 -3.32 20.31 -3.20
C GLY A 312 -2.86 18.86 -3.41
N ILE A 313 -2.02 18.33 -2.51
CA ILE A 313 -1.49 16.97 -2.62
C ILE A 313 -2.63 15.94 -2.63
N PRO A 314 -2.73 15.01 -3.60
CA PRO A 314 -3.78 14.00 -3.62
C PRO A 314 -3.86 13.18 -2.33
N ALA A 315 -5.08 12.98 -1.83
CA ALA A 315 -5.34 12.31 -0.54
C ALA A 315 -6.47 11.27 -0.61
N ASP A 316 -6.79 10.75 -1.80
CA ASP A 316 -7.91 9.82 -2.02
C ASP A 316 -7.79 8.53 -1.19
N HIS A 317 -6.56 8.08 -0.93
CA HIS A 317 -6.26 6.93 -0.08
C HIS A 317 -6.34 7.21 1.42
N LEU A 318 -6.53 8.47 1.83
CA LEU A 318 -6.63 8.90 3.22
C LEU A 318 -7.75 9.96 3.37
N PRO A 319 -9.04 9.57 3.23
CA PRO A 319 -10.16 10.52 3.24
C PRO A 319 -10.23 11.44 4.48
N LEU A 320 -9.66 11.00 5.60
CA LEU A 320 -9.54 11.80 6.82
C LEU A 320 -8.81 13.14 6.59
N VAL A 321 -7.80 13.17 5.71
CA VAL A 321 -7.07 14.39 5.35
C VAL A 321 -7.94 15.38 4.61
N GLY A 322 -8.79 14.92 3.68
CA GLY A 322 -9.74 15.79 2.98
C GLY A 322 -10.73 16.45 3.94
N ARG A 323 -11.20 15.72 4.97
CA ARG A 323 -12.09 16.27 6.00
C ARG A 323 -11.42 17.33 6.87
N LEU A 324 -10.14 17.12 7.21
CA LEU A 324 -9.37 18.05 8.05
C LEU A 324 -8.88 19.29 7.28
N GLY A 325 -8.61 19.13 5.98
CA GLY A 325 -8.20 20.24 5.11
C GLY A 325 -9.37 21.13 4.63
N ALA A 326 -10.61 20.69 4.82
CA ALA A 326 -11.84 21.36 4.37
C ALA A 326 -12.48 22.29 5.41
N GLU A 327 -11.83 22.56 6.56
CA GLU A 327 -12.30 23.58 7.49
C GLU A 327 -12.55 24.90 6.74
N PRO A 328 -13.76 25.49 6.85
CA PRO A 328 -14.13 26.65 6.08
C PRO A 328 -13.24 27.81 6.49
N ARG A 329 -12.62 28.49 5.51
CA ARG A 329 -12.20 29.88 5.72
C ARG A 329 -13.41 30.60 6.29
N GLY A 330 -13.31 31.03 7.55
CA GLY A 330 -14.43 31.63 8.27
C GLY A 330 -15.10 32.73 7.43
N PRO A 331 -16.41 32.97 7.63
CA PRO A 331 -17.13 33.98 6.88
C PRO A 331 -16.35 35.29 6.95
N GLY A 332 -16.03 35.84 5.78
CA GLY A 332 -15.28 37.08 5.66
C GLY A 332 -15.91 38.16 6.52
N VAL A 333 -15.15 38.66 7.49
CA VAL A 333 -15.37 39.98 8.06
C VAL A 333 -15.05 40.99 6.96
N SER A 334 -15.94 41.11 5.98
CA SER A 334 -15.90 42.09 4.90
C SER A 334 -17.31 42.38 4.38
N ALA A 335 -18.28 42.52 5.29
CA ALA A 335 -19.63 42.97 4.99
C ALA A 335 -20.32 43.65 6.19
N ALA A 336 -19.59 44.48 6.96
CA ALA A 336 -20.17 45.25 8.07
C ALA A 336 -19.61 46.68 8.20
N LEU A 337 -19.09 47.27 7.12
CA LEU A 337 -18.62 48.68 7.10
C LEU A 337 -19.11 49.47 5.87
N SER A 338 -20.24 49.11 5.26
CA SER A 338 -20.90 49.97 4.25
C SER A 338 -22.38 50.25 4.53
N ALA A 339 -22.82 50.06 5.77
CA ALA A 339 -24.14 50.49 6.23
C ALA A 339 -24.01 50.96 7.68
N GLY A 340 -23.63 52.22 7.84
CA GLY A 340 -23.45 52.92 9.11
C GLY A 340 -22.92 54.31 8.85
#